data_AF-A0A0K0G1G3-F1
#
_entry.id   AF-A0A0K0G1G3-F1
#
_cell.length_a   1.000
_cell.length_b   1.000
_cell.length_c   1.000
_cell.angle_alpha   90.00
_cell.angle_beta   90.00
_cell.angle_gamma   90.00
#
_symmetry.space_group_name_H-M   'P 1'
#
loop_
_entity.id
_entity.type
_entity.pdbx_description
1 polymer ?
#
loop_
_entity_poly.entity_id
_entity_poly.type
_entity_poly.pdbx_seq_one_letter_code
_entity_poly.pdbx_strand_id
1 'polypeptide(L)'
;MLRKTCYLLCSRLRANSKTAYEKAKTEEDIKKKLFAKQYESVGMFKEFFDHPDNWALRELPKASRPGREWSVDELRLKSNTDLHKLWYVLLKERNMLLTMMRLHRVAVDHFPNEERIDRVKMSMENIEEVIHERNNAFYELETGMPATPKKRRVTSFLGFTYEKQVEEHVLPNEITKKKEYEIPYLDDDAYMMQKLWNEKKYYQGIELDNMKVLEEQKTREQFKHRRSLRKSYNDISQVEGLKYK
;
A
#
# COMPACT_ATOMS: atom_id res chain seq x y z
N MET A 1 7.25 32.29 -65.55
CA MET A 1 5.97 32.74 -64.96
C MET A 1 5.30 31.62 -64.14
N LEU A 2 5.89 31.12 -63.04
CA LEU A 2 5.30 30.00 -62.25
C LEU A 2 5.56 30.10 -60.73
N ARG A 3 5.50 31.31 -60.14
CA ARG A 3 5.66 31.48 -58.67
C ARG A 3 4.48 32.18 -57.97
N LYS A 4 3.37 32.48 -58.68
CA LYS A 4 2.23 33.22 -58.10
C LYS A 4 0.97 32.37 -57.81
N THR A 5 0.91 31.09 -58.18
CA THR A 5 -0.30 30.24 -58.02
C THR A 5 -0.31 29.35 -56.77
N CYS A 6 0.85 29.08 -56.14
CA CYS A 6 0.90 28.19 -54.95
C CYS A 6 0.33 28.82 -53.66
N TYR A 7 0.36 30.16 -53.53
CA TYR A 7 -0.08 30.83 -52.30
C TYR A 7 -1.61 30.86 -52.13
N LEU A 8 -2.40 30.76 -53.22
CA LEU A 8 -3.86 30.80 -53.19
C LEU A 8 -4.53 29.46 -52.84
N LEU A 9 -3.87 28.32 -53.11
CA LEU A 9 -4.35 26.99 -52.71
C LEU A 9 -4.06 26.71 -51.22
N CYS A 10 -2.95 27.21 -50.70
CA CYS A 10 -2.57 27.04 -49.29
C CYS A 10 -3.44 27.88 -48.33
N SER A 11 -3.91 29.06 -48.76
CA SER A 11 -4.80 29.91 -47.94
C SER A 11 -6.21 29.32 -47.78
N ARG A 12 -6.75 28.67 -48.81
CA ARG A 12 -8.09 28.05 -48.81
C ARG A 12 -8.15 26.79 -47.94
N LEU A 13 -7.08 25.98 -47.93
CA LEU A 13 -6.94 24.83 -47.01
C LEU A 13 -6.84 25.28 -45.54
N ARG A 14 -6.13 26.38 -45.24
CA ARG A 14 -6.06 26.97 -43.89
C ARG A 14 -7.38 27.57 -43.40
N ALA A 15 -8.25 28.07 -44.29
CA ALA A 15 -9.56 28.59 -43.90
C ALA A 15 -10.56 27.46 -43.54
N ASN A 16 -10.52 26.35 -44.28
CA ASN A 16 -11.32 25.15 -43.98
C ASN A 16 -10.84 24.43 -42.71
N SER A 17 -9.53 24.42 -42.43
CA SER A 17 -9.00 23.85 -41.18
C SER A 17 -9.39 24.68 -39.95
N LYS A 18 -9.47 26.02 -40.08
CA LYS A 18 -9.92 26.90 -38.99
C LYS A 18 -11.40 26.71 -38.65
N THR A 19 -12.26 26.64 -39.67
CA THR A 19 -13.71 26.39 -39.48
C THR A 19 -13.99 24.97 -38.97
N ALA A 20 -13.21 23.96 -39.38
CA ALA A 20 -13.30 22.61 -38.83
C ALA A 20 -12.83 22.52 -37.37
N TYR A 21 -11.74 23.22 -37.02
CA TYR A 21 -11.24 23.33 -35.65
C TYR A 21 -12.24 24.03 -34.72
N GLU A 22 -12.85 25.13 -35.19
CA GLU A 22 -13.89 25.84 -34.44
C GLU A 22 -15.14 24.97 -34.22
N LYS A 23 -15.57 24.21 -35.24
CA LYS A 23 -16.67 23.24 -35.11
C LYS A 23 -16.36 22.13 -34.10
N ALA A 24 -15.18 21.53 -34.17
CA ALA A 24 -14.75 20.50 -33.23
C ALA A 24 -14.69 21.04 -31.79
N LYS A 25 -14.19 22.26 -31.60
CA LYS A 25 -14.18 22.94 -30.29
C LYS A 25 -15.59 23.16 -29.76
N THR A 26 -16.53 23.60 -30.61
CA THR A 26 -17.94 23.74 -30.20
C THR A 26 -18.59 22.41 -29.83
N GLU A 27 -18.24 21.31 -30.50
CA GLU A 27 -18.72 19.97 -30.17
C GLU A 27 -18.17 19.47 -28.83
N GLU A 28 -16.88 19.70 -28.54
CA GLU A 28 -16.26 19.40 -27.25
C GLU A 28 -16.91 20.20 -26.12
N ASP A 29 -17.19 21.48 -26.34
CA ASP A 29 -17.85 22.35 -25.37
C ASP A 29 -19.30 21.91 -25.09
N ILE A 30 -20.04 21.44 -26.11
CA ILE A 30 -21.38 20.86 -25.94
C ILE A 30 -21.32 19.57 -25.13
N LYS A 31 -20.35 18.68 -25.42
CA LYS A 31 -20.14 17.44 -24.66
C LYS A 31 -19.81 17.73 -23.20
N LYS A 32 -18.94 18.70 -22.91
CA LYS A 32 -18.62 19.13 -21.54
C LYS A 32 -19.86 19.63 -20.79
N LYS A 33 -20.71 20.44 -21.44
CA LYS A 33 -21.96 20.93 -20.85
C LYS A 33 -22.95 19.79 -20.55
N LEU A 34 -23.11 18.85 -21.47
CA LEU A 34 -23.95 17.67 -21.27
C LEU A 34 -23.42 16.82 -20.10
N PHE A 35 -22.11 16.62 -20.04
CA PHE A 35 -21.47 15.87 -18.97
C PHE A 35 -21.66 16.57 -17.61
N ALA A 36 -21.44 17.89 -17.52
CA ALA A 36 -21.63 18.63 -16.28
C ALA A 36 -23.06 18.49 -15.75
N LYS A 37 -24.07 18.55 -16.63
CA LYS A 37 -25.47 18.31 -16.28
C LYS A 37 -25.71 16.88 -15.78
N GLN A 38 -25.07 15.89 -16.40
CA GLN A 38 -25.14 14.50 -15.94
C GLN A 38 -24.49 14.35 -14.57
N TYR A 39 -23.31 14.93 -14.34
CA TYR A 39 -22.61 14.90 -13.05
C TYR A 39 -23.42 15.53 -11.92
N GLU A 40 -24.12 16.63 -12.17
CA GLU A 40 -25.04 17.24 -11.21
C GLU A 40 -26.22 16.33 -10.87
N SER A 41 -26.70 15.54 -11.84
CA SER A 41 -27.81 14.59 -11.61
C SER A 41 -27.45 13.39 -10.73
N VAL A 42 -26.16 13.12 -10.52
CA VAL A 42 -25.65 11.98 -9.71
C VAL A 42 -25.93 12.16 -8.21
N GLY A 43 -26.21 13.38 -7.75
CA GLY A 43 -26.63 13.67 -6.38
C GLY A 43 -25.58 13.23 -5.34
N MET A 44 -25.99 12.36 -4.43
CA MET A 44 -25.14 11.86 -3.33
C MET A 44 -23.90 11.10 -3.83
N PHE A 45 -23.99 10.41 -4.97
CA PHE A 45 -22.87 9.62 -5.49
C PHE A 45 -21.76 10.47 -6.10
N LYS A 46 -21.94 11.79 -6.18
CA LYS A 46 -20.96 12.74 -6.68
C LYS A 46 -19.62 12.65 -5.94
N GLU A 47 -19.63 12.36 -4.64
CA GLU A 47 -18.43 12.27 -3.81
C GLU A 47 -17.51 11.08 -4.17
N PHE A 48 -18.01 10.08 -4.90
CA PHE A 48 -17.21 8.95 -5.37
C PHE A 48 -16.38 9.25 -6.62
N PHE A 49 -16.56 10.43 -7.21
CA PHE A 49 -15.88 10.83 -8.44
C PHE A 49 -15.11 12.13 -8.21
N ASP A 50 -13.94 12.24 -8.84
CA ASP A 50 -13.17 13.49 -8.83
C ASP A 50 -13.94 14.60 -9.57
N HIS A 51 -13.46 15.83 -9.44
CA HIS A 51 -13.99 16.98 -10.16
C HIS A 51 -13.99 16.72 -11.68
N PRO A 52 -15.04 17.10 -12.42
CA PRO A 52 -15.14 16.86 -13.86
C PRO A 52 -13.97 17.40 -14.67
N ASP A 53 -13.38 18.50 -14.20
CA ASP A 53 -12.24 19.15 -14.86
C ASP A 53 -10.95 18.33 -14.79
N ASN A 54 -10.84 17.40 -13.83
CA ASN A 54 -9.66 16.57 -13.62
C ASN A 54 -9.67 15.31 -14.50
N TRP A 55 -10.78 14.98 -15.15
CA TRP A 55 -10.88 13.77 -15.96
C TRP A 55 -10.11 13.87 -17.28
N ALA A 56 -9.66 12.71 -17.76
CA ALA A 56 -8.88 12.56 -19.00
C ALA A 56 -7.55 13.34 -19.04
N LEU A 57 -7.12 13.92 -17.91
CA LEU A 57 -5.79 14.50 -17.78
C LEU A 57 -4.78 13.41 -17.47
N ARG A 58 -3.65 13.42 -18.16
CA ARG A 58 -2.52 12.52 -17.87
C ARG A 58 -1.86 12.87 -16.53
N GLU A 59 -1.81 14.16 -16.20
CA GLU A 59 -1.32 14.68 -14.92
C GLU A 59 -2.24 15.79 -14.43
N LEU A 60 -2.49 15.83 -13.12
CA LEU A 60 -3.34 16.87 -12.52
C LEU A 60 -2.66 18.25 -12.59
N PRO A 61 -3.44 19.33 -12.79
CA PRO A 61 -2.94 20.68 -12.75
C PRO A 61 -2.38 20.99 -11.35
N LYS A 62 -1.47 21.97 -11.27
CA LYS A 62 -0.79 22.35 -10.01
C LYS A 62 -1.77 22.59 -8.84
N ALA A 63 -2.95 23.14 -9.12
CA ALA A 63 -3.99 23.41 -8.13
C ALA A 63 -4.66 22.15 -7.57
N SER A 64 -4.77 21.09 -8.38
CA SER A 64 -5.37 19.81 -7.98
C SER A 64 -4.33 18.72 -7.69
N ARG A 65 -3.04 19.08 -7.71
CA ARG A 65 -1.96 18.15 -7.35
C ARG A 65 -2.09 17.82 -5.87
N PRO A 66 -1.94 16.54 -5.47
CA PRO A 66 -2.00 16.17 -4.07
C PRO A 66 -0.98 16.98 -3.26
N GLY A 67 -1.42 17.45 -2.09
CA GLY A 67 -0.55 18.06 -1.08
C GLY A 67 0.29 17.01 -0.34
N ARG A 68 1.01 17.46 0.69
CA ARG A 68 1.71 16.56 1.62
C ARG A 68 0.69 15.80 2.48
N GLU A 69 1.05 14.59 2.89
CA GLU A 69 0.38 13.84 3.95
C GLU A 69 0.39 14.59 5.31
N TRP A 70 -0.53 14.19 6.18
CA TRP A 70 -0.60 14.70 7.55
C TRP A 70 0.51 14.11 8.41
N SER A 71 1.29 14.97 9.06
CA SER A 71 2.33 14.52 9.99
C SER A 71 1.73 14.16 11.35
N VAL A 72 2.30 13.16 12.03
CA VAL A 72 1.90 12.73 13.38
C VAL A 72 1.89 13.91 14.37
N ASP A 73 2.91 14.78 14.31
CA ASP A 73 3.02 15.94 15.20
C ASP A 73 1.88 16.95 15.03
N GLU A 74 1.39 17.14 13.80
CA GLU A 74 0.27 18.04 13.53
C GLU A 74 -1.05 17.46 14.04
N LEU A 75 -1.19 16.14 13.93
CA LEU A 75 -2.37 15.41 14.40
C LEU A 75 -2.44 15.37 15.93
N ARG A 76 -1.30 15.32 16.62
CA ARG A 76 -1.24 15.41 18.10
C ARG A 76 -1.81 16.72 18.64
N LEU A 77 -1.73 17.81 17.88
CA LEU A 77 -2.29 19.12 18.24
C LEU A 77 -3.82 19.21 18.05
N LYS A 78 -4.46 18.24 17.38
CA LYS A 78 -5.89 18.26 17.08
C LYS A 78 -6.74 17.55 18.12
N SER A 79 -7.97 18.02 18.31
CA SER A 79 -8.96 17.38 19.18
C SER A 79 -9.42 16.03 18.62
N ASN A 80 -9.88 15.10 19.48
CA ASN A 80 -10.43 13.81 19.03
C ASN A 80 -11.65 13.99 18.11
N THR A 81 -12.47 15.02 18.33
CA THR A 81 -13.62 15.34 17.48
C THR A 81 -13.20 15.77 16.08
N ASP A 82 -12.09 16.49 15.95
CA ASP A 82 -11.58 16.93 14.65
C ASP A 82 -10.85 15.80 13.93
N LEU A 83 -10.12 14.94 14.65
CA LEU A 83 -9.54 13.72 14.08
C LEU A 83 -10.63 12.79 13.52
N HIS A 84 -11.74 12.62 14.24
CA HIS A 84 -12.88 11.83 13.76
C HIS A 84 -13.48 12.42 12.47
N LYS A 85 -13.68 13.74 12.40
CA LYS A 85 -14.14 14.40 11.16
C LYS A 85 -13.13 14.23 10.03
N LEU A 86 -11.84 14.41 10.31
CA LEU A 86 -10.76 14.26 9.34
C LEU A 86 -10.69 12.84 8.77
N TRP A 87 -10.88 11.83 9.62
CA TRP A 87 -10.95 10.43 9.19
C TRP A 87 -12.01 10.23 8.10
N TYR A 88 -13.21 10.79 8.26
CA TYR A 88 -14.24 10.68 7.22
C TYR A 88 -13.94 11.47 5.95
N VAL A 89 -13.27 12.62 6.06
CA VAL A 89 -12.81 13.35 4.87
C VAL A 89 -11.81 12.50 4.07
N LEU A 90 -10.83 11.90 4.75
CA LEU A 90 -9.85 10.99 4.14
C LEU A 90 -10.49 9.71 3.62
N LEU A 91 -11.50 9.18 4.30
CA LEU A 91 -12.20 7.97 3.87
C LEU A 91 -12.97 8.21 2.56
N LYS A 92 -13.65 9.36 2.43
CA LYS A 92 -14.33 9.74 1.18
C LYS A 92 -13.34 9.86 0.03
N GLU A 93 -12.23 10.54 0.30
CA GLU A 93 -11.13 10.71 -0.63
C GLU A 93 -10.54 9.35 -1.07
N ARG A 94 -10.22 8.45 -0.13
CA ARG A 94 -9.74 7.10 -0.42
C ARG A 94 -10.73 6.32 -1.29
N ASN A 95 -12.02 6.38 -0.99
CA ASN A 95 -13.04 5.67 -1.76
C ASN A 95 -13.15 6.20 -3.19
N MET A 96 -13.09 7.53 -3.37
CA MET A 96 -13.05 8.17 -4.68
C MET A 96 -11.80 7.78 -5.49
N LEU A 97 -10.64 7.64 -4.86
CA LEU A 97 -9.43 7.21 -5.57
C LEU A 97 -9.50 5.74 -5.98
N LEU A 98 -10.06 4.87 -5.12
CA LEU A 98 -10.21 3.45 -5.42
C LEU A 98 -11.18 3.22 -6.60
N THR A 99 -12.28 3.99 -6.68
CA THR A 99 -13.21 3.94 -7.83
C THR A 99 -12.51 4.38 -9.11
N MET A 100 -11.79 5.51 -9.08
CA MET A 100 -11.03 6.01 -10.24
C MET A 100 -9.94 5.02 -10.67
N MET A 101 -9.15 4.49 -9.74
CA MET A 101 -8.10 3.50 -10.02
C MET A 101 -8.69 2.24 -10.69
N ARG A 102 -9.84 1.77 -10.22
CA ARG A 102 -10.53 0.64 -10.84
C ARG A 102 -10.96 0.97 -12.28
N LEU A 103 -11.49 2.16 -12.52
CA LEU A 103 -11.90 2.61 -13.86
C LEU A 103 -10.71 2.68 -14.83
N HIS A 104 -9.61 3.31 -14.43
CA HIS A 104 -8.39 3.39 -15.26
C HIS A 104 -7.81 2.01 -15.55
N ARG A 105 -7.81 1.10 -14.56
CA ARG A 105 -7.38 -0.29 -14.77
C ARG A 105 -8.26 -1.03 -15.78
N VAL A 106 -9.58 -0.84 -15.74
CA VAL A 106 -10.51 -1.45 -16.70
C VAL A 106 -10.35 -0.83 -18.09
N ALA A 107 -10.10 0.48 -18.17
CA ALA A 107 -9.81 1.19 -19.41
C ALA A 107 -8.41 0.88 -19.98
N VAL A 108 -7.56 0.15 -19.23
CA VAL A 108 -6.15 -0.12 -19.56
C VAL A 108 -5.39 1.20 -19.80
N ASP A 109 -5.65 2.17 -18.93
CA ASP A 109 -5.02 3.49 -18.96
C ASP A 109 -4.23 3.74 -17.67
N HIS A 110 -3.28 4.68 -17.72
CA HIS A 110 -2.49 5.09 -16.56
C HIS A 110 -3.33 5.96 -15.62
N PHE A 111 -3.18 5.74 -14.31
CA PHE A 111 -3.86 6.54 -13.31
C PHE A 111 -3.09 7.85 -13.05
N PRO A 112 -3.74 9.01 -13.13
CA PRO A 112 -3.06 10.28 -12.87
C PRO A 112 -2.65 10.38 -11.39
N ASN A 113 -1.36 10.60 -11.12
CA ASN A 113 -0.80 10.80 -9.78
C ASN A 113 -1.17 9.70 -8.76
N GLU A 114 -0.72 8.48 -9.00
CA GLU A 114 -0.91 7.31 -8.11
C GLU A 114 -0.47 7.58 -6.65
N GLU A 115 0.52 8.45 -6.45
CA GLU A 115 1.03 8.87 -5.14
C GLU A 115 -0.05 9.42 -4.18
N ARG A 116 -1.17 9.94 -4.70
CA ARG A 116 -2.28 10.45 -3.86
C ARG A 116 -2.86 9.34 -2.97
N ILE A 117 -2.90 8.11 -3.46
CA ILE A 117 -3.41 6.94 -2.72
C ILE A 117 -2.51 6.67 -1.52
N ASP A 118 -1.20 6.66 -1.73
CA ASP A 118 -0.22 6.40 -0.68
C ASP A 118 -0.23 7.50 0.39
N ARG A 119 -0.33 8.78 -0.01
CA ARG A 119 -0.40 9.90 0.94
C ARG A 119 -1.64 9.87 1.82
N VAL A 120 -2.80 9.52 1.24
CA VAL A 120 -4.05 9.34 2.00
C VAL A 120 -3.92 8.16 2.95
N LYS A 121 -3.36 7.04 2.49
CA LYS A 121 -3.10 5.86 3.32
C LYS A 121 -2.20 6.18 4.50
N MET A 122 -1.05 6.82 4.26
CA MET A 122 -0.12 7.25 5.32
C MET A 122 -0.79 8.20 6.31
N SER A 123 -1.60 9.15 5.83
CA SER A 123 -2.34 10.05 6.72
C SER A 123 -3.35 9.31 7.61
N MET A 124 -4.01 8.27 7.08
CA MET A 124 -4.93 7.44 7.88
C MET A 124 -4.17 6.61 8.93
N GLU A 125 -3.04 6.01 8.56
CA GLU A 125 -2.17 5.26 9.49
C GLU A 125 -1.66 6.18 10.62
N ASN A 126 -1.24 7.40 10.30
CA ASN A 126 -0.80 8.39 11.29
C ASN A 126 -1.93 8.81 12.25
N ILE A 127 -3.18 8.94 11.77
CA ILE A 127 -4.32 9.23 12.64
C ILE A 127 -4.59 8.06 13.58
N GLU A 128 -4.55 6.83 13.06
CA GLU A 128 -4.72 5.62 13.85
C GLU A 128 -3.64 5.50 14.94
N GLU A 129 -2.38 5.77 14.60
CA GLU A 129 -1.26 5.80 15.55
C GLU A 129 -1.50 6.80 16.69
N VAL A 130 -1.86 8.05 16.38
CA VAL A 130 -2.13 9.08 17.41
C VAL A 130 -3.30 8.69 18.32
N ILE A 131 -4.33 8.03 17.77
CA ILE A 131 -5.46 7.55 18.57
C ILE A 131 -5.04 6.40 19.49
N HIS A 132 -4.23 5.44 18.98
CA HIS A 132 -3.69 4.36 19.80
C HIS A 132 -2.76 4.87 20.89
N GLU A 133 -1.88 5.83 20.60
CA GLU A 133 -1.03 6.51 21.58
C GLU A 133 -1.86 7.11 22.72
N ARG A 134 -2.91 7.87 22.38
CA ARG A 134 -3.81 8.51 23.36
C ARG A 134 -4.56 7.50 24.20
N ASN A 135 -5.09 6.45 23.57
CA ASN A 135 -5.81 5.39 24.27
C ASN A 135 -4.88 4.64 25.21
N ASN A 136 -3.69 4.23 24.74
CA ASN A 136 -2.71 3.55 25.57
C ASN A 136 -2.32 4.39 26.79
N ALA A 137 -2.01 5.68 26.60
CA ALA A 137 -1.69 6.58 27.71
C ALA A 137 -2.82 6.68 28.74
N PHE A 138 -4.08 6.74 28.28
CA PHE A 138 -5.24 6.76 29.17
C PHE A 138 -5.39 5.45 29.97
N TYR A 139 -5.37 4.30 29.30
CA TYR A 139 -5.55 3.01 29.98
C TYR A 139 -4.36 2.64 30.88
N GLU A 140 -3.14 3.04 30.53
CA GLU A 140 -1.95 2.85 31.36
C GLU A 140 -2.06 3.65 32.67
N LEU A 141 -2.62 4.86 32.64
CA LEU A 141 -2.85 5.66 33.85
C LEU A 141 -3.98 5.10 34.72
N GLU A 142 -5.10 4.70 34.11
CA GLU A 142 -6.28 4.24 34.85
C GLU A 142 -6.16 2.80 35.37
N THR A 143 -5.60 1.89 34.55
CA THR A 143 -5.57 0.45 34.83
C THR A 143 -4.17 -0.14 34.94
N GLY A 144 -3.13 0.60 34.54
CA GLY A 144 -1.76 0.08 34.46
C GLY A 144 -1.51 -0.87 33.29
N MET A 145 -2.43 -0.97 32.34
CA MET A 145 -2.37 -1.87 31.19
C MET A 145 -2.64 -1.11 29.89
N PRO A 146 -2.05 -1.52 28.75
CA PRO A 146 -2.31 -0.86 27.47
C PRO A 146 -3.74 -1.11 26.99
N ALA A 147 -4.21 -0.29 26.03
CA ALA A 147 -5.53 -0.42 25.42
C ALA A 147 -5.67 -1.71 24.60
N THR A 148 -4.55 -2.25 24.12
CA THR A 148 -4.54 -3.43 23.26
C THR A 148 -5.00 -4.69 24.01
N PRO A 149 -5.75 -5.60 23.34
CA PRO A 149 -6.18 -6.84 23.95
C PRO A 149 -5.00 -7.66 24.46
N LYS A 150 -5.14 -8.21 25.67
CA LYS A 150 -4.11 -9.05 26.28
C LYS A 150 -3.78 -10.24 25.37
N LYS A 151 -2.49 -10.57 25.28
CA LYS A 151 -2.01 -11.78 24.63
C LYS A 151 -1.69 -12.84 25.67
N ARG A 152 -1.95 -14.10 25.33
CA ARG A 152 -1.56 -15.26 26.13
C ARG A 152 -0.67 -16.17 25.30
N ARG A 153 0.31 -16.80 25.95
CA ARG A 153 1.15 -17.84 25.33
C ARG A 153 0.35 -19.13 25.28
N VAL A 154 0.16 -19.65 24.07
CA VAL A 154 -0.56 -20.90 23.80
C VAL A 154 0.40 -21.87 23.12
N THR A 155 0.37 -23.13 23.53
CA THR A 155 1.16 -24.19 22.90
C THR A 155 0.29 -24.90 21.88
N SER A 156 0.73 -24.93 20.63
CA SER A 156 0.09 -25.71 19.56
C SER A 156 0.18 -27.21 19.84
N PHE A 157 -0.64 -28.01 19.17
CA PHE A 157 -0.57 -29.48 19.22
C PHE A 157 0.82 -30.02 18.82
N LEU A 158 1.55 -29.29 17.96
CA LEU A 158 2.93 -29.62 17.56
C LEU A 158 4.00 -29.18 18.57
N GLY A 159 3.63 -28.64 19.73
CA GLY A 159 4.56 -28.13 20.73
C GLY A 159 5.11 -26.73 20.49
N PHE A 160 4.70 -26.05 19.41
CA PHE A 160 5.11 -24.66 19.17
C PHE A 160 4.33 -23.70 20.07
N THR A 161 5.03 -22.97 20.93
CA THR A 161 4.44 -21.89 21.73
C THR A 161 4.33 -20.61 20.91
N TYR A 162 3.15 -20.00 20.82
CA TYR A 162 2.91 -18.73 20.14
C TYR A 162 2.02 -17.81 21.00
N GLU A 163 2.07 -16.51 20.74
CA GLU A 163 1.18 -15.56 21.41
C GLU A 163 -0.13 -15.43 20.64
N LYS A 164 -1.25 -15.73 21.30
CA LYS A 164 -2.60 -15.54 20.77
C LYS A 164 -3.28 -14.38 21.53
N GLN A 165 -4.02 -13.52 20.82
CA GLN A 165 -4.91 -12.56 21.47
C GLN A 165 -6.05 -13.30 22.18
N VAL A 166 -6.47 -12.82 23.35
CA VAL A 166 -7.60 -13.39 24.08
C VAL A 166 -8.90 -13.03 23.36
N GLU A 167 -9.74 -14.03 23.12
CA GLU A 167 -11.07 -13.87 22.53
C GLU A 167 -12.14 -13.68 23.62
N GLU A 168 -13.20 -12.97 23.27
CA GLU A 168 -14.36 -12.77 24.14
C GLU A 168 -15.29 -14.00 24.06
N HIS A 169 -15.67 -14.55 25.21
CA HIS A 169 -16.53 -15.72 25.31
C HIS A 169 -17.83 -15.37 26.04
N VAL A 170 -18.96 -15.85 25.53
CA VAL A 170 -20.28 -15.61 26.14
C VAL A 170 -20.42 -16.35 27.47
N LEU A 171 -19.94 -17.60 27.52
CA LEU A 171 -20.01 -18.46 28.70
C LEU A 171 -18.62 -18.67 29.29
N PRO A 172 -18.50 -18.76 30.61
CA PRO A 172 -17.22 -19.04 31.24
C PRO A 172 -16.80 -20.48 30.95
N ASN A 173 -15.51 -20.73 31.10
CA ASN A 173 -14.92 -21.99 30.68
C ASN A 173 -15.44 -23.20 31.48
N GLU A 174 -15.89 -23.04 32.73
CA GLU A 174 -16.42 -24.16 33.51
C GLU A 174 -17.62 -24.83 32.81
N ILE A 175 -18.40 -24.07 32.04
CA ILE A 175 -19.58 -24.54 31.32
C ILE A 175 -19.19 -25.07 29.94
N THR A 176 -18.42 -24.29 29.17
CA THR A 176 -18.04 -24.64 27.79
C THR A 176 -17.11 -25.86 27.74
N LYS A 177 -16.31 -26.09 28.79
CA LYS A 177 -15.29 -27.15 28.89
C LYS A 177 -14.28 -27.16 27.73
N LYS A 178 -14.20 -26.06 26.98
CA LYS A 178 -13.21 -25.84 25.91
C LYS A 178 -12.29 -24.74 26.39
N LYS A 179 -11.18 -25.13 27.03
CA LYS A 179 -10.07 -24.18 27.24
C LYS A 179 -9.28 -24.11 25.95
N GLU A 180 -9.23 -22.93 25.33
CA GLU A 180 -8.41 -22.72 24.13
C GLU A 180 -6.90 -22.76 24.40
N TYR A 181 -6.51 -22.77 25.67
CA TYR A 181 -5.16 -22.43 26.13
C TYR A 181 -4.59 -23.45 27.12
N GLU A 182 -5.01 -24.71 27.04
CA GLU A 182 -4.30 -25.78 27.75
C GLU A 182 -2.96 -26.04 27.05
N ILE A 183 -1.93 -26.33 27.84
CA ILE A 183 -0.70 -26.92 27.30
C ILE A 183 -1.11 -28.34 26.89
N PRO A 184 -1.20 -28.65 25.59
CA PRO A 184 -1.52 -30.00 25.19
C PRO A 184 -0.42 -30.91 25.72
N TYR A 185 -0.79 -32.14 26.07
CA TYR A 185 0.21 -33.18 26.29
C TYR A 185 1.06 -33.27 25.01
N LEU A 186 2.37 -33.10 25.17
CA LEU A 186 3.28 -33.12 24.04
C LEU A 186 3.69 -34.57 23.78
N ASP A 187 3.14 -35.16 22.72
CA ASP A 187 3.51 -36.51 22.29
C ASP A 187 4.98 -36.56 21.85
N ASP A 188 5.59 -37.75 21.88
CA ASP A 188 6.97 -37.98 21.43
C ASP A 188 7.18 -37.49 19.98
N ASP A 189 6.18 -37.63 19.13
CA ASP A 189 6.18 -37.14 17.75
C ASP A 189 6.33 -35.62 17.69
N ALA A 190 5.62 -34.90 18.55
CA ALA A 190 5.67 -33.44 18.58
C ALA A 190 7.03 -32.95 19.11
N TYR A 191 7.63 -33.67 20.07
CA TYR A 191 9.01 -33.42 20.50
C TYR A 191 10.02 -33.63 19.36
N MET A 192 9.91 -34.76 18.64
CA MET A 192 10.77 -35.04 17.48
C MET A 192 10.63 -33.98 16.39
N MET A 193 9.41 -33.52 16.13
CA MET A 193 9.15 -32.43 15.18
C MET A 193 9.80 -31.11 15.62
N GLN A 194 9.75 -30.78 16.91
CA GLN A 194 10.40 -29.58 17.44
C GLN A 194 11.93 -29.65 17.27
N LYS A 195 12.53 -30.81 17.56
CA LYS A 195 13.97 -31.05 17.34
C LYS A 195 14.35 -30.88 15.87
N LEU A 196 13.66 -31.56 14.96
CA LEU A 196 13.91 -31.48 13.51
C LEU A 196 13.71 -30.06 12.98
N TRP A 197 12.74 -29.31 13.53
CA TRP A 197 12.53 -27.92 13.17
C TRP A 197 13.67 -27.02 13.63
N ASN A 198 14.19 -27.23 14.84
CA ASN A 198 15.37 -26.49 15.34
C ASN A 198 16.61 -26.78 14.49
N GLU A 199 16.86 -28.05 14.15
CA GLU A 199 17.94 -28.44 13.24
C GLU A 199 17.76 -27.77 11.86
N LYS A 200 16.56 -27.83 11.28
CA LYS A 200 16.25 -27.15 10.03
C LYS A 200 16.50 -25.64 10.11
N LYS A 201 16.07 -24.97 11.18
CA LYS A 201 16.26 -23.53 11.38
C LYS A 201 17.73 -23.16 11.54
N TYR A 202 18.48 -24.00 12.25
CA TYR A 202 19.93 -23.87 12.37
C TYR A 202 20.62 -23.95 11.01
N TYR A 203 20.30 -24.96 10.19
CA TYR A 203 20.85 -25.07 8.83
C TYR A 203 20.44 -23.89 7.92
N GLN A 204 19.18 -23.42 8.00
CA GLN A 204 18.75 -22.20 7.30
C GLN A 204 19.57 -20.96 7.71
N GLY A 205 19.88 -20.83 9.01
CA GLY A 205 20.74 -19.75 9.51
C GLY A 205 22.16 -19.83 8.95
N ILE A 206 22.75 -21.03 8.94
CA ILE A 206 24.06 -21.29 8.33
C ILE A 206 24.06 -20.90 6.86
N GLU A 207 23.06 -21.33 6.09
CA GLU A 207 22.96 -21.00 4.66
C GLU A 207 22.87 -19.49 4.42
N LEU A 208 22.07 -18.77 5.19
CA LEU A 208 21.95 -17.31 5.09
C LEU A 208 23.28 -16.61 5.42
N ASP A 209 23.98 -17.06 6.46
CA ASP A 209 25.29 -16.51 6.82
C ASP A 209 26.32 -16.78 5.73
N ASN A 210 26.34 -17.99 5.18
CA ASN A 210 27.19 -18.34 4.05
C ASN A 210 26.88 -17.50 2.81
N MET A 211 25.61 -17.20 2.53
CA MET A 211 25.24 -16.29 1.45
C MET A 211 25.74 -14.87 1.68
N LYS A 212 25.71 -14.36 2.92
CA LYS A 212 26.27 -13.04 3.26
C LYS A 212 27.79 -13.01 3.05
N VAL A 213 28.51 -14.02 3.53
CA VAL A 213 29.96 -14.15 3.32
C VAL A 213 30.29 -14.15 1.81
N LEU A 214 29.53 -14.89 1.02
CA LEU A 214 29.69 -14.92 -0.44
C LEU A 214 29.38 -13.56 -1.09
N GLU A 215 28.45 -12.79 -0.54
CA GLU A 215 28.12 -11.45 -1.02
C GLU A 215 29.19 -10.42 -0.68
N GLU A 216 29.76 -10.47 0.53
CA GLU A 216 30.87 -9.62 0.96
C GLU A 216 32.14 -9.85 0.15
N GLN A 217 32.40 -11.09 -0.26
CA GLN A 217 33.54 -11.46 -1.09
C GLN A 217 33.39 -11.07 -2.57
N LYS A 218 32.25 -10.49 -2.99
CA LYS A 218 32.07 -10.04 -4.38
C LYS A 218 32.96 -8.83 -4.69
N THR A 219 33.72 -8.89 -5.77
CA THR A 219 34.53 -7.75 -6.22
C THR A 219 33.67 -6.63 -6.82
N ARG A 220 34.21 -5.40 -6.81
CA ARG A 220 33.53 -4.21 -7.38
C ARG A 220 33.11 -4.41 -8.84
N GLU A 221 33.91 -5.11 -9.63
CA GLU A 221 33.61 -5.44 -11.02
C GLU A 221 32.40 -6.38 -11.15
N GLN A 222 32.25 -7.35 -10.24
CA GLN A 222 31.10 -8.26 -10.20
C GLN A 222 29.80 -7.52 -9.89
N PHE A 223 29.84 -6.58 -8.94
CA PHE A 223 28.72 -5.67 -8.66
C PHE A 223 28.39 -4.78 -9.87
N LYS A 224 29.41 -4.20 -10.52
CA LYS A 224 29.24 -3.26 -11.63
C LYS A 224 28.65 -3.91 -12.87
N HIS A 225 29.07 -5.13 -13.20
CA HIS A 225 28.69 -5.76 -14.46
C HIS A 225 27.47 -6.67 -14.38
N ARG A 226 27.02 -7.08 -13.17
CA ARG A 226 25.90 -8.05 -12.94
C ARG A 226 25.90 -9.26 -13.91
N ARG A 227 27.07 -9.59 -14.44
CA ARG A 227 27.34 -10.57 -15.50
C ARG A 227 28.67 -11.23 -15.18
N SER A 228 28.75 -11.93 -14.06
CA SER A 228 29.77 -12.95 -13.90
C SER A 228 29.15 -14.30 -14.23
N LEU A 229 29.92 -15.16 -14.89
CA LEU A 229 29.62 -16.59 -14.96
C LEU A 229 29.38 -17.10 -13.53
N ARG A 230 28.43 -18.01 -13.35
CA ARG A 230 28.17 -18.65 -12.06
C ARG A 230 29.47 -19.29 -11.58
N LYS A 231 30.08 -18.79 -10.51
CA LYS A 231 31.20 -19.49 -9.87
C LYS A 231 30.66 -20.79 -9.30
N SER A 232 31.08 -21.91 -9.86
CA SER A 232 30.90 -23.22 -9.26
C SER A 232 32.14 -23.53 -8.43
N TYR A 233 31.94 -23.84 -7.15
CA TYR A 233 33.00 -24.36 -6.31
C TYR A 233 32.97 -25.88 -6.42
N ASN A 234 34.13 -26.50 -6.66
CA ASN A 234 34.25 -27.95 -6.69
C ASN A 234 34.32 -28.53 -5.28
N ASP A 235 34.78 -27.72 -4.33
CA ASP A 235 34.89 -28.07 -2.92
C ASP A 235 34.54 -26.85 -2.04
N ILE A 236 33.92 -27.11 -0.90
CA ILE A 236 33.47 -26.11 0.07
C ILE A 236 34.66 -25.40 0.72
N SER A 237 35.82 -26.05 0.80
CA SER A 237 37.08 -25.47 1.31
C SER A 237 37.60 -24.29 0.47
N GLN A 238 37.14 -24.17 -0.79
CA GLN A 238 37.57 -23.12 -1.72
C GLN A 238 37.04 -21.72 -1.36
N VAL A 239 36.06 -21.64 -0.45
CA VAL A 239 35.50 -20.39 0.04
C VAL A 239 35.87 -20.24 1.51
N GLU A 240 36.76 -19.29 1.79
CA GLU A 240 37.15 -18.97 3.15
C GLU A 240 35.94 -18.40 3.92
N GLY A 241 35.75 -18.86 5.16
CA GLY A 241 34.72 -18.34 6.07
C GLY A 241 33.35 -19.02 5.99
N LEU A 242 33.15 -20.05 5.15
CA LEU A 242 31.92 -20.84 5.18
C LEU A 242 31.83 -21.67 6.47
N LYS A 243 30.65 -21.66 7.09
CA LYS A 243 30.37 -22.32 8.37
C LYS A 243 30.05 -23.82 8.26
N TYR A 244 30.23 -24.46 7.10
CA TYR A 244 29.92 -25.88 6.89
C TYR A 244 30.95 -26.85 7.52
N LYS A 245 31.72 -26.41 8.53
CA LYS A 245 32.70 -27.24 9.24
C LYS A 245 32.12 -27.87 10.50
#